data_AF-A0A838EDE4-F1
#
_entry.id   AF-A0A838EDE4-F1
#
_cell.length_a   1.000
_cell.length_b   1.000
_cell.length_c   1.000
_cell.angle_alpha   90.00
_cell.angle_beta   90.00
_cell.angle_gamma   90.00
#
_symmetry.space_group_name_H-M   'P 1'
#
loop_
_entity.id
_entity.type
_entity.pdbx_description
1 polymer ?
#
loop_
_entity_poly.entity_id
_entity_poly.type
_entity_poly.pdbx_seq_one_letter_code
_entity_poly.pdbx_strand_id
1 'polypeptide(L)'
;MNAQDTAQQPSVGAMQLAIIGLGLISALIHASFLLREEPLWVYLSFALVAVAYPAGLAGLYWQRVPVGLRKLARFLLIAITVSVIVGYLYVGFTFDEFTGLGNVSLAAEVVLLVLLLLDARRQAA
;
A
#
# COMPACT_ATOMS: atom_id res chain seq x y z
N MET A 1 23.29 -16.21 37.27
CA MET A 1 22.70 -14.96 36.77
C MET A 1 22.17 -15.26 35.37
N ASN A 2 20.86 -15.42 35.24
CA ASN A 2 20.23 -15.82 33.97
C ASN A 2 20.25 -14.62 33.02
N ALA A 3 20.80 -14.84 31.82
CA ALA A 3 20.69 -13.91 30.72
C ALA A 3 19.19 -13.65 30.48
N GLN A 4 18.79 -12.40 30.70
CA GLN A 4 17.48 -11.94 30.29
C GLN A 4 17.44 -12.03 28.76
N ASP A 5 16.71 -13.02 28.26
CA ASP A 5 16.12 -13.00 26.93
C ASP A 5 15.31 -11.71 26.81
N THR A 6 15.99 -10.66 26.38
CA THR A 6 15.36 -9.45 25.88
C THR A 6 14.72 -9.87 24.57
N ALA A 7 13.49 -10.34 24.66
CA ALA A 7 12.60 -10.51 23.52
C ALA A 7 12.56 -9.16 22.80
N GLN A 8 13.42 -9.03 21.80
CA GLN A 8 13.61 -7.85 21.01
C GLN A 8 12.30 -7.65 20.25
N GLN A 9 11.42 -6.81 20.80
CA GLN A 9 10.19 -6.42 20.15
C GLN A 9 10.57 -6.00 18.72
N PRO A 10 9.89 -6.51 17.68
CA PRO A 10 10.15 -6.05 16.32
C PRO A 10 9.72 -4.58 16.26
N SER A 11 10.67 -3.68 16.49
CA SER A 11 10.43 -2.24 16.39
C SER A 11 10.08 -1.95 14.94
N VAL A 12 8.85 -1.50 14.70
CA VAL A 12 8.44 -1.06 13.37
C VAL A 12 9.35 0.11 12.99
N GLY A 13 10.28 -0.12 12.09
CA GLY A 13 11.28 0.88 11.69
C GLY A 13 10.61 2.05 10.98
N ALA A 14 11.28 3.22 10.95
CA ALA A 14 10.73 4.42 10.30
C ALA A 14 10.24 4.18 8.85
N MET A 15 10.96 3.32 8.11
CA MET A 15 10.56 2.90 6.76
C MET A 15 9.24 2.12 6.73
N GLN A 16 9.01 1.23 7.69
CA GLN A 16 7.79 0.45 7.79
C GLN A 16 6.60 1.33 8.21
N LEU A 17 6.83 2.28 9.13
CA LEU A 17 5.84 3.30 9.46
C LEU A 17 5.47 4.16 8.23
N ALA A 18 6.45 4.55 7.42
CA ALA A 18 6.20 5.28 6.18
C ALA A 18 5.39 4.45 5.16
N ILE A 19 5.69 3.16 5.00
CA ILE A 19 4.92 2.23 4.15
C ILE A 19 3.47 2.12 4.65
N ILE A 20 3.28 1.94 5.96
CA ILE A 20 1.94 1.86 6.56
C ILE A 20 1.19 3.18 6.33
N GLY A 21 1.81 4.32 6.63
CA GLY A 21 1.21 5.63 6.46
C GLY A 21 0.78 5.90 5.02
N LEU A 22 1.67 5.69 4.06
CA LEU A 22 1.38 5.92 2.64
C LEU A 22 0.33 4.96 2.09
N GLY A 23 0.36 3.68 2.49
CA GLY A 23 -0.66 2.71 2.09
C GLY A 23 -2.04 3.06 2.64
N LEU A 24 -2.13 3.51 3.90
CA LEU A 24 -3.40 3.97 4.49
C LEU A 24 -3.90 5.26 3.85
N ILE A 25 -3.02 6.24 3.58
CA ILE A 25 -3.39 7.47 2.86
C ILE A 25 -3.92 7.13 1.46
N SER A 26 -3.24 6.24 0.73
CA SER A 26 -3.67 5.81 -0.59
C SER A 26 -5.04 5.11 -0.52
N ALA A 27 -5.25 4.23 0.46
CA ALA A 27 -6.55 3.59 0.70
C ALA A 27 -7.67 4.60 0.91
N LEU A 28 -7.44 5.64 1.73
CA LEU A 28 -8.41 6.69 2.02
C LEU A 28 -8.73 7.54 0.78
N ILE A 29 -7.72 7.87 -0.03
CA ILE A 29 -7.94 8.62 -1.26
C ILE A 29 -8.80 7.80 -2.23
N HIS A 30 -8.50 6.52 -2.44
CA HIS A 30 -9.31 5.66 -3.31
C HIS A 30 -10.73 5.46 -2.75
N ALA A 31 -10.89 5.34 -1.43
CA ALA A 31 -12.20 5.27 -0.80
C ALA A 31 -13.02 6.56 -1.00
N SER A 32 -12.37 7.74 -1.02
CA SER A 32 -13.06 9.01 -1.25
C SER A 32 -13.68 9.09 -2.65
N PHE A 33 -13.13 8.39 -3.64
CA PHE A 33 -13.69 8.32 -4.99
C PHE A 33 -14.95 7.45 -5.07
N LEU A 34 -15.22 6.59 -4.07
CA LEU A 34 -16.48 5.85 -3.98
C LEU A 34 -17.68 6.74 -3.67
N LEU A 35 -17.46 7.98 -3.24
CA LEU A 35 -18.52 8.95 -3.01
C LEU A 35 -18.99 9.63 -4.30
N ARG A 36 -18.34 9.33 -5.44
CA ARG A 36 -18.64 9.92 -6.74
C ARG A 36 -19.50 8.98 -7.58
N GLU A 37 -20.33 9.57 -8.44
CA GLU A 37 -21.09 8.82 -9.44
C GLU A 37 -20.17 8.44 -10.59
N GLU A 38 -19.69 7.20 -10.57
CA GLU A 38 -18.78 6.64 -11.58
C GLU A 38 -19.39 5.39 -12.21
N PRO A 39 -18.97 4.98 -13.42
CA PRO A 39 -19.33 3.69 -13.98
C PRO A 39 -19.01 2.55 -13.01
N LEU A 40 -19.87 1.52 -12.95
CA LEU A 40 -19.73 0.40 -11.99
C LEU A 40 -18.32 -0.21 -11.98
N TRP A 41 -17.67 -0.34 -13.13
CA TRP A 41 -16.34 -0.91 -13.23
C TRP A 41 -15.25 -0.02 -12.60
N VAL A 42 -15.39 1.31 -12.70
CA VAL A 42 -14.51 2.30 -12.05
C VAL A 42 -14.73 2.22 -10.53
N TYR A 43 -15.99 2.24 -10.10
CA TYR A 43 -16.35 2.12 -8.69
C TYR A 43 -15.75 0.86 -8.04
N LEU A 44 -15.92 -0.30 -8.69
CA LEU A 44 -15.37 -1.57 -8.21
C LEU A 44 -13.83 -1.53 -8.14
N SER A 45 -13.17 -0.86 -9.08
CA SER A 45 -11.71 -0.72 -9.07
C SER A 45 -11.22 0.10 -7.87
N PHE A 46 -11.87 1.23 -7.55
CA PHE A 46 -11.54 2.03 -6.38
C PHE A 46 -11.81 1.29 -5.07
N ALA A 47 -12.92 0.55 -4.99
CA ALA A 47 -13.27 -0.23 -3.80
C ALA A 47 -12.25 -1.34 -3.55
N LEU A 48 -11.81 -2.02 -4.62
CA LEU A 48 -10.79 -3.05 -4.54
C LEU A 48 -9.46 -2.48 -4.02
N VAL A 49 -9.00 -1.34 -4.56
CA VAL A 49 -7.75 -0.71 -4.14
C VAL A 49 -7.84 -0.22 -2.68
N ALA A 50 -8.95 0.40 -2.31
CA ALA A 50 -9.20 0.90 -0.96
C ALA A 50 -9.13 -0.23 0.10
N VAL A 51 -9.55 -1.45 -0.24
CA VAL A 51 -9.49 -2.62 0.66
C VAL A 51 -8.14 -3.33 0.58
N ALA A 52 -7.53 -3.40 -0.61
CA ALA A 52 -6.30 -4.14 -0.82
C ALA A 52 -5.11 -3.57 -0.06
N TYR A 53 -5.01 -2.24 0.08
CA TYR A 53 -3.94 -1.62 0.88
C TYR A 53 -3.98 -2.02 2.36
N PRO A 54 -5.08 -1.82 3.11
CA PRO A 54 -5.19 -2.27 4.49
C PRO A 54 -4.98 -3.78 4.64
N ALA A 55 -5.59 -4.59 3.75
CA ALA A 55 -5.45 -6.04 3.78
C ALA A 55 -4.00 -6.49 3.56
N GLY A 56 -3.32 -5.88 2.59
CA GLY A 56 -1.91 -6.14 2.29
C GLY A 56 -0.98 -5.70 3.43
N LEU A 57 -1.22 -4.52 4.02
CA LEU A 57 -0.44 -4.02 5.15
C LEU A 57 -0.62 -4.89 6.39
N ALA A 58 -1.85 -5.33 6.69
CA ALA A 58 -2.12 -6.31 7.74
C ALA A 58 -1.41 -7.63 7.42
N GLY A 59 -1.50 -8.11 6.19
CA GLY A 59 -0.76 -9.31 5.75
C GLY A 59 0.75 -9.19 5.91
N LEU A 60 1.32 -7.99 5.74
CA LEU A 60 2.76 -7.75 5.77
C LEU A 60 3.31 -7.59 7.20
N TYR A 61 2.61 -6.82 8.05
CA TYR A 61 3.13 -6.38 9.35
C TYR A 61 2.44 -7.00 10.55
N TRP A 62 1.33 -7.73 10.37
CA TRP A 62 0.67 -8.39 11.47
C TRP A 62 1.50 -9.58 11.98
N GLN A 63 1.81 -9.56 13.28
CA GLN A 63 2.73 -10.52 13.90
C GLN A 63 2.28 -11.98 13.76
N ARG A 64 0.97 -12.24 13.65
CA ARG A 64 0.41 -13.59 13.54
C ARG A 64 0.44 -14.16 12.12
N VAL A 65 0.83 -13.39 11.11
CA VAL A 65 0.84 -13.86 9.72
C VAL A 65 2.11 -14.69 9.47
N PRO A 66 2.00 -15.92 8.92
CA PRO A 66 3.14 -16.75 8.54
C PRO A 66 4.05 -16.07 7.49
N VAL A 67 5.36 -16.38 7.54
CA VAL A 67 6.36 -15.78 6.65
C VAL A 67 6.02 -15.94 5.16
N GLY A 68 5.51 -17.11 4.75
CA GLY A 68 5.08 -17.35 3.36
C GLY A 68 3.95 -16.41 2.92
N LEU A 69 2.96 -16.19 3.79
CA LEU A 69 1.85 -15.26 3.53
C LEU A 69 2.31 -13.79 3.55
N ARG A 70 3.32 -13.43 4.36
CA ARG A 70 3.91 -12.08 4.31
C ARG A 70 4.59 -11.80 2.98
N LYS A 71 5.29 -12.78 2.40
CA LYS A 71 5.91 -12.66 1.07
C LYS A 71 4.84 -12.46 -0.01
N LEU A 72 3.75 -13.22 0.06
CA LEU A 72 2.61 -13.06 -0.84
C LEU A 72 1.96 -11.68 -0.67
N ALA A 73 1.69 -11.25 0.57
CA ALA A 73 1.11 -9.94 0.86
C ALA A 73 1.98 -8.80 0.31
N ARG A 74 3.30 -8.88 0.47
CA ARG A 74 4.24 -7.93 -0.15
C ARG A 74 4.14 -7.92 -1.67
N PHE A 75 4.18 -9.09 -2.30
CA PHE A 75 4.09 -9.20 -3.75
C PHE A 75 2.78 -8.58 -4.26
N LEU A 76 1.66 -8.90 -3.62
CA LEU A 76 0.35 -8.34 -3.96
C LEU A 76 0.30 -6.82 -3.75
N LEU A 77 0.87 -6.30 -2.66
CA LEU A 77 1.00 -4.85 -2.43
C LEU A 77 1.79 -4.17 -3.54
N ILE A 78 2.95 -4.73 -3.93
CA ILE A 78 3.74 -4.17 -5.03
C ILE A 78 2.94 -4.23 -6.34
N ALA A 79 2.31 -5.36 -6.64
CA ALA A 79 1.55 -5.55 -7.88
C ALA A 79 0.37 -4.57 -7.97
N ILE A 80 -0.38 -4.36 -6.88
CA ILE A 80 -1.49 -3.42 -6.89
C ILE A 80 -1.01 -1.97 -6.99
N THR A 81 0.06 -1.59 -6.28
CA THR A 81 0.65 -0.25 -6.40
C THR A 81 1.13 0.03 -7.82
N VAL A 82 1.82 -0.92 -8.46
CA VAL A 82 2.20 -0.79 -9.87
C VAL A 82 0.97 -0.67 -10.77
N SER A 83 -0.05 -1.48 -10.56
CA SER A 83 -1.29 -1.44 -11.35
C SER A 83 -2.02 -0.10 -11.23
N VAL A 84 -2.06 0.47 -10.01
CA VAL A 84 -2.62 1.80 -9.76
C VAL A 84 -1.82 2.87 -10.48
N ILE A 85 -0.48 2.87 -10.38
CA ILE A 85 0.39 3.81 -11.09
C ILE A 85 0.17 3.73 -12.60
N VAL A 86 0.18 2.52 -13.16
CA VAL A 86 -0.06 2.29 -14.61
C VAL A 86 -1.47 2.75 -14.99
N GLY A 87 -2.48 2.49 -14.16
CA GLY A 87 -3.84 2.97 -14.35
C GLY A 87 -3.90 4.49 -14.45
N TYR A 88 -3.28 5.20 -13.50
CA TYR A 88 -3.18 6.67 -13.53
C TYR A 88 -2.45 7.19 -14.76
N LEU A 89 -1.40 6.51 -15.22
CA LEU A 89 -0.65 6.92 -16.42
C LEU A 89 -1.40 6.62 -17.72
N TYR A 90 -2.12 5.50 -17.80
CA TYR A 90 -2.76 5.00 -19.02
C TYR A 90 -4.15 5.60 -19.23
N VAL A 91 -4.99 5.58 -18.18
CA VAL A 91 -6.28 6.29 -18.20
C VAL A 91 -6.01 7.79 -18.20
N GLY A 92 -4.87 8.20 -17.64
CA GLY A 92 -4.42 9.57 -17.65
C GLY A 92 -5.24 10.43 -16.71
N PHE A 93 -4.69 11.61 -16.49
CA PHE A 93 -5.29 12.81 -15.95
C PHE A 93 -6.59 13.27 -16.68
N THR A 94 -7.26 12.39 -17.44
CA THR A 94 -8.42 12.67 -18.30
C THR A 94 -9.72 12.87 -17.52
N PHE A 95 -9.74 12.54 -16.23
CA PHE A 95 -10.74 13.12 -15.35
C PHE A 95 -10.21 14.46 -14.83
N ASP A 96 -10.55 15.56 -15.51
CA ASP A 96 -10.20 16.94 -15.12
C ASP A 96 -10.59 17.25 -13.64
N GLU A 97 -11.51 16.47 -13.05
CA GLU A 97 -11.98 16.56 -11.65
C GLU A 97 -11.14 15.77 -10.61
N PHE A 98 -10.07 15.08 -11.02
CA PHE A 98 -9.17 14.32 -10.12
C PHE A 98 -7.82 15.02 -9.89
N THR A 99 -7.62 16.20 -10.47
CA THR A 99 -6.31 16.88 -10.56
C THR A 99 -5.62 17.18 -9.22
N GLY A 100 -6.36 17.36 -8.12
CA GLY A 100 -5.76 17.51 -6.79
C GLY A 100 -5.40 16.16 -6.16
N LEU A 101 -6.42 15.41 -5.75
CA LEU A 101 -6.26 14.18 -4.96
C LEU A 101 -5.66 13.02 -5.75
N GLY A 102 -5.94 12.91 -7.06
CA GLY A 102 -5.36 11.90 -7.93
C GLY A 102 -3.84 12.06 -8.06
N ASN A 103 -3.35 13.30 -8.14
CA ASN A 103 -1.90 13.59 -8.18
C ASN A 103 -1.21 13.28 -6.85
N VAL A 104 -1.85 13.63 -5.74
CA VAL A 104 -1.36 13.28 -4.40
C VAL A 104 -1.33 11.76 -4.25
N SER A 105 -2.36 11.05 -4.72
CA SER A 105 -2.38 9.59 -4.73
C SER A 105 -1.22 9.06 -5.56
N LEU A 106 -1.06 9.48 -6.82
CA LEU A 106 0.01 9.00 -7.69
C LEU A 106 1.40 9.22 -7.07
N ALA A 107 1.65 10.41 -6.49
CA ALA A 107 2.91 10.68 -5.80
C ALA A 107 3.11 9.77 -4.58
N ALA A 108 2.08 9.57 -3.77
CA ALA A 108 2.12 8.65 -2.63
C ALA A 108 2.40 7.21 -3.08
N GLU A 109 1.80 6.78 -4.18
CA GLU A 109 1.95 5.44 -4.74
C GLU A 109 3.37 5.19 -5.28
N VAL A 110 3.96 6.16 -5.96
CA VAL A 110 5.35 6.08 -6.43
C VAL A 110 6.32 5.96 -5.25
N VAL A 111 6.14 6.78 -4.22
CA VAL A 111 6.97 6.70 -3.00
C VAL A 111 6.75 5.37 -2.29
N LEU A 112 5.49 4.93 -2.14
CA LEU A 112 5.14 3.65 -1.53
C LEU A 112 5.82 2.49 -2.27
N LEU A 113 5.79 2.48 -3.60
CA LEU A 113 6.45 1.45 -4.42
C LEU A 113 7.95 1.39 -4.13
N VAL A 114 8.63 2.53 -4.13
CA VAL A 114 10.06 2.60 -3.83
C VAL A 114 10.35 2.04 -2.44
N LEU A 115 9.57 2.43 -1.42
CA LEU A 115 9.76 1.94 -0.06
C LEU A 115 9.48 0.44 0.07
N LEU A 116 8.44 -0.08 -0.59
CA LEU A 116 8.15 -1.51 -0.61
C LEU A 116 9.28 -2.32 -1.24
N LEU A 117 9.90 -1.82 -2.31
CA LEU A 117 11.04 -2.46 -2.96
C LEU A 117 12.32 -2.40 -2.08
N LEU A 118 12.55 -1.28 -1.40
CA LEU A 118 13.67 -1.15 -0.46
C LEU A 118 13.50 -2.06 0.76
N ASP A 119 12.30 -2.15 1.32
CA ASP A 119 11.96 -3.09 2.39
C ASP A 119 12.13 -4.55 1.94
N ALA A 120 11.68 -4.88 0.73
CA ALA A 120 11.86 -6.22 0.15
C ALA A 120 13.34 -6.61 0.09
N ARG A 121 14.20 -5.70 -0.40
CA ARG A 121 15.65 -5.93 -0.51
C ARG A 121 16.31 -6.08 0.86
N ARG A 122 15.95 -5.22 1.82
CA ARG A 122 16.50 -5.28 3.19
C ARG A 122 16.18 -6.58 3.92
N GLN A 123 15.02 -7.17 3.66
CA GLN A 123 14.62 -8.43 4.29
C GLN A 123 15.12 -9.68 3.56
N ALA A 124 15.75 -9.52 2.39
CA ALA A 124 16.36 -10.60 1.63
C ALA A 124 17.89 -10.71 1.83
N ALA A 125 18.51 -9.65 2.36
CA ALA A 125 19.91 -9.61 2.79
C ALA A 125 20.06 -10.14 4.22
#